data_AF-A0A1Q5TNA9-F1
#
_entry.id   AF-A0A1Q5TNA9-F1
#
_cell.length_a   1.000
_cell.length_b   1.000
_cell.length_c   1.000
_cell.angle_alpha   90.00
_cell.angle_beta   90.00
_cell.angle_gamma   90.00
#
_symmetry.space_group_name_H-M   'P 1'
#
loop_
_entity.id
_entity.type
_entity.pdbx_description
1 polymer ?
#
loop_
_entity_poly.entity_id
_entity_poly.type
_entity_poly.pdbx_seq_one_letter_code
_entity_poly.pdbx_strand_id
1 'polypeptide(L)'
;MPTYTVYTKIESNLPAENLLYDLIIYRKDAKGNHHILLDIFQAQLQSNYETQQHVTEETDDDLSVTYIMQIMLYRKHGSNTIQALQAPFKKMYTLGEFVAGKACSDKKRENACYFESTIETKPVSEGDNTVELKLSIPERAFIAEEYPIGHTDDPFEKNKFESEIQNRLSKRNYPRQGWASLCGPASLFYSLQMDRPDIYEQAARELWEYGRTKIGELEIKPGDGCRHPKGSFHYTYENREYEKISGLDWVTLASLRDSENMILSYDKVDYQTSGITAWWSLSDWFEKAGYEKVFSNVGLSRCNLNDLVTLSDYCRNGYRVATLISAGMLKGYDGESSGKNHWIVWEGAVKNSQGEYITNNSDLSQPVNLKLFSWGKVEPQIKNKKSLDYVTNHVFGGLVFKPLK
;
A
#
# COMPACT_ATOMS: atom_id res chain seq x y z
N MET A 1 18.91 5.16 23.43
CA MET A 1 17.85 5.72 22.55
C MET A 1 16.59 5.87 23.40
N PRO A 2 15.57 6.68 23.05
CA PRO A 2 14.38 6.81 23.90
C PRO A 2 13.60 5.49 23.98
N THR A 3 12.91 5.31 25.11
CA THR A 3 11.83 4.35 25.29
C THR A 3 10.51 5.09 25.38
N TYR A 4 9.42 4.43 25.01
CA TYR A 4 8.09 5.03 25.01
C TYR A 4 7.12 4.21 25.83
N THR A 5 6.16 4.87 26.46
CA THR A 5 5.01 4.18 27.08
C THR A 5 3.89 4.09 26.06
N VAL A 6 3.42 2.87 25.77
CA VAL A 6 2.39 2.61 24.75
C VAL A 6 1.27 1.75 25.31
N TYR A 7 0.06 1.96 24.78
CA TYR A 7 -1.12 1.16 25.07
C TYR A 7 -2.15 1.32 23.94
N THR A 8 -3.14 0.42 23.93
CA THR A 8 -4.25 0.42 22.96
C THR A 8 -5.53 -0.03 23.66
N LYS A 9 -6.63 -0.12 22.91
CA LYS A 9 -7.95 -0.49 23.41
C LYS A 9 -8.57 -1.56 22.52
N ILE A 10 -9.25 -2.51 23.16
CA ILE A 10 -10.03 -3.55 22.50
C ILE A 10 -11.52 -3.37 22.77
N GLU A 11 -12.35 -4.09 22.02
CA GLU A 11 -13.81 -4.01 22.12
C GLU A 11 -14.40 -5.36 22.56
N SER A 12 -15.15 -5.40 23.66
CA SER A 12 -15.81 -6.62 24.15
C SER A 12 -17.05 -6.34 25.02
N ASN A 13 -17.93 -7.34 25.16
CA ASN A 13 -19.04 -7.34 26.12
C ASN A 13 -18.80 -8.28 27.31
N LEU A 14 -17.64 -8.93 27.38
CA LEU A 14 -17.25 -9.76 28.52
C LEU A 14 -16.56 -8.92 29.59
N PRO A 15 -16.61 -9.32 30.88
CA PRO A 15 -15.75 -8.71 31.89
C PRO A 15 -14.27 -8.75 31.47
N ALA A 16 -13.56 -7.61 31.55
CA ALA A 16 -12.17 -7.49 31.11
C ALA A 16 -11.22 -8.50 31.81
N GLU A 17 -11.48 -8.85 33.06
CA GLU A 17 -10.73 -9.86 33.84
C GLU A 17 -10.75 -11.28 33.24
N ASN A 18 -11.78 -11.55 32.42
CA ASN A 18 -11.96 -12.81 31.71
C ASN A 18 -11.22 -12.86 30.38
N LEU A 19 -10.56 -11.78 29.99
CA LEU A 19 -9.80 -11.68 28.75
C LEU A 19 -8.32 -11.52 29.05
N LEU A 20 -7.50 -12.14 28.21
CA LEU A 20 -6.07 -11.92 28.13
C LEU A 20 -5.71 -11.49 26.72
N TYR A 21 -4.57 -10.83 26.56
CA TYR A 21 -4.06 -10.48 25.25
C TYR A 21 -2.57 -10.77 25.12
N ASP A 22 -2.18 -11.14 23.91
CA ASP A 22 -0.81 -10.91 23.44
C ASP A 22 -0.80 -9.61 22.64
N LEU A 23 0.23 -8.79 22.81
CA LEU A 23 0.44 -7.55 22.06
C LEU A 23 1.86 -7.53 21.51
N ILE A 24 1.97 -7.50 20.18
CA ILE A 24 3.24 -7.31 19.49
C ILE A 24 3.16 -6.02 18.68
N ILE A 25 4.15 -5.15 18.83
CA ILE A 25 4.32 -3.96 17.97
C ILE A 25 5.64 -4.13 17.25
N TYR A 26 5.61 -4.17 15.92
CA TYR A 26 6.80 -4.43 15.12
C TYR A 26 6.77 -3.72 13.77
N ARG A 27 7.92 -3.56 13.13
CA ARG A 27 8.02 -3.21 11.71
C ARG A 27 8.92 -4.20 10.98
N LYS A 28 8.73 -4.36 9.66
CA LYS A 28 9.65 -5.13 8.82
C LYS A 28 10.39 -4.23 7.86
N ASP A 29 11.71 -4.40 7.77
CA ASP A 29 12.49 -3.69 6.77
C ASP A 29 12.36 -4.31 5.36
N ALA A 30 12.97 -3.68 4.37
CA ALA A 30 13.01 -4.11 2.97
C ALA A 30 13.58 -5.54 2.76
N LYS A 31 14.34 -6.06 3.72
CA LYS A 31 14.92 -7.43 3.72
C LYS A 31 14.01 -8.43 4.44
N GLY A 32 12.93 -7.97 5.07
CA GLY A 32 12.00 -8.79 5.84
C GLY A 32 12.42 -9.04 7.29
N ASN A 33 13.46 -8.36 7.79
CA ASN A 33 13.84 -8.50 9.19
C ASN A 33 12.79 -7.82 10.07
N HIS A 34 12.41 -8.48 11.16
CA HIS A 34 11.45 -7.93 12.11
C HIS A 34 12.20 -7.11 13.15
N HIS A 35 11.76 -5.86 13.33
CA HIS A 35 12.20 -4.97 14.39
C HIS A 35 11.05 -4.89 15.39
N ILE A 36 11.18 -5.64 16.48
CA ILE A 36 10.17 -5.73 17.54
C ILE A 36 10.38 -4.55 18.49
N LEU A 37 9.34 -3.73 18.64
CA LEU A 37 9.31 -2.61 19.58
C LEU A 37 8.70 -3.03 20.93
N LEU A 38 7.76 -3.97 20.89
CA LEU A 38 7.09 -4.50 22.07
C LEU A 38 6.61 -5.94 21.79
N ASP A 39 6.75 -6.84 22.77
CA ASP A 39 6.22 -8.21 22.73
C ASP A 39 5.74 -8.62 24.14
N ILE A 40 4.42 -8.68 24.31
CA ILE A 40 3.75 -8.98 25.57
C ILE A 40 2.91 -10.23 25.39
N PHE A 41 2.99 -11.15 26.36
CA PHE A 41 2.30 -12.42 26.34
C PHE A 41 1.27 -12.53 27.47
N GLN A 42 0.03 -12.87 27.13
CA GLN A 42 -1.09 -13.18 28.02
C GLN A 42 -1.27 -12.18 29.18
N ALA A 43 -1.17 -10.89 28.89
CA ALA A 43 -1.40 -9.84 29.87
C ALA A 43 -2.91 -9.62 30.11
N GLN A 44 -3.25 -9.07 31.28
CA GLN A 44 -4.63 -8.73 31.63
C GLN A 44 -5.00 -7.34 31.12
N LEU A 45 -6.24 -7.20 30.63
CA LEU A 45 -6.81 -5.90 30.31
C LEU A 45 -7.14 -5.10 31.58
N GLN A 46 -7.16 -3.79 31.44
CA GLN A 46 -7.75 -2.88 32.41
C GLN A 46 -9.29 -2.96 32.34
N SER A 47 -9.97 -2.49 33.39
CA SER A 47 -11.44 -2.55 33.48
C SER A 47 -12.17 -1.77 32.39
N ASN A 48 -11.50 -0.81 31.75
CA ASN A 48 -11.98 -0.01 30.62
C ASN A 48 -11.63 -0.61 29.24
N TYR A 49 -11.14 -1.85 29.18
CA TYR A 49 -10.69 -2.58 27.97
C TYR A 49 -9.43 -2.02 27.30
N GLU A 50 -8.70 -1.14 27.98
CA GLU A 50 -7.36 -0.78 27.56
C GLU A 50 -6.37 -1.90 27.91
N THR A 51 -5.34 -2.05 27.09
CA THR A 51 -4.15 -2.81 27.49
C THR A 51 -3.49 -2.12 28.67
N GLN A 52 -2.62 -2.84 29.37
CA GLN A 52 -1.72 -2.18 30.32
C GLN A 52 -0.80 -1.22 29.56
N GLN A 53 -0.27 -0.24 30.29
CA GLN A 53 0.79 0.61 29.78
C GLN A 53 2.10 -0.17 29.79
N HIS A 54 2.72 -0.28 28.63
CA HIS A 54 3.97 -1.00 28.45
C HIS A 54 5.07 -0.06 27.99
N VAL A 55 6.28 -0.26 28.51
CA VAL A 55 7.47 0.45 28.03
C VAL A 55 8.04 -0.33 26.86
N THR A 56 8.31 0.36 25.75
CA THR A 56 8.91 -0.23 24.56
C THR A 56 10.40 -0.55 24.78
N GLU A 57 10.94 -1.38 23.90
CA GLU A 57 12.39 -1.42 23.67
C GLU A 57 12.91 -0.03 23.22
N GLU A 58 14.21 0.19 23.39
CA GLU A 58 14.88 1.40 22.92
C GLU A 58 14.84 1.51 21.40
N THR A 59 14.47 2.68 20.86
CA THR A 59 14.44 2.92 19.40
C THR A 59 14.88 4.33 19.03
N ASP A 60 15.59 4.49 17.90
CA ASP A 60 15.94 5.78 17.30
C ASP A 60 14.93 6.25 16.25
N ASP A 61 13.81 5.55 16.13
CA ASP A 61 12.75 5.90 15.19
C ASP A 61 12.03 7.18 15.60
N ASP A 62 11.72 8.00 14.59
CA ASP A 62 10.89 9.19 14.77
C ASP A 62 9.43 8.80 15.04
N LEU A 63 8.67 9.70 15.67
CA LEU A 63 7.25 9.48 15.98
C LEU A 63 6.39 9.24 14.72
N SER A 64 6.83 9.69 13.55
CA SER A 64 6.14 9.42 12.27
C SER A 64 6.31 7.99 11.74
N VAL A 65 7.23 7.19 12.29
CA VAL A 65 7.49 5.83 11.80
C VAL A 65 6.27 4.94 12.06
N THR A 66 5.81 4.26 11.00
CA THR A 66 4.65 3.36 11.05
C THR A 66 5.06 1.95 11.46
N TYR A 67 4.33 1.41 12.45
CA TYR A 67 4.47 0.07 12.99
C TYR A 67 3.18 -0.74 12.74
N ILE A 68 3.33 -2.06 12.69
CA ILE A 68 2.23 -3.02 12.74
C ILE A 68 1.97 -3.39 14.19
N MET A 69 0.76 -3.09 14.65
CA MET A 69 0.19 -3.65 15.87
C MET A 69 -0.39 -5.02 15.57
N GLN A 70 -0.10 -6.01 16.40
CA GLN A 70 -0.73 -7.32 16.39
C GLN A 70 -1.31 -7.65 17.76
N ILE A 71 -2.59 -8.03 17.81
CA ILE A 71 -3.27 -8.45 19.03
C ILE A 71 -3.88 -9.84 18.86
N MET A 72 -3.54 -10.76 19.76
CA MET A 72 -4.30 -12.00 19.95
C MET A 72 -5.11 -11.88 21.24
N LEU A 73 -6.41 -12.20 21.20
CA LEU A 73 -7.24 -12.24 22.39
C LEU A 73 -7.46 -13.68 22.84
N TYR A 74 -7.50 -13.87 24.15
CA TYR A 74 -7.81 -15.13 24.79
C TYR A 74 -8.94 -14.96 25.80
N ARG A 75 -9.79 -15.98 25.90
CA ARG A 75 -10.89 -16.09 26.85
C ARG A 75 -10.50 -17.05 27.96
N LYS A 76 -10.54 -16.58 29.21
CA LYS A 76 -10.48 -17.45 30.39
C LYS A 76 -11.84 -18.12 30.61
N HIS A 77 -11.87 -19.43 30.75
CA HIS A 77 -13.08 -20.18 31.09
C HIS A 77 -12.74 -21.24 32.15
N GLY A 78 -13.06 -20.93 33.41
CA GLY A 78 -12.59 -21.70 34.56
C GLY A 78 -11.06 -21.62 34.67
N SER A 79 -10.40 -22.78 34.73
CA SER A 79 -8.94 -22.89 34.72
C SER A 79 -8.32 -22.83 33.31
N ASN A 80 -9.14 -22.84 32.26
CA ASN A 80 -8.67 -22.93 30.88
C ASN A 80 -8.56 -21.55 30.24
N THR A 81 -7.60 -21.42 29.31
CA THR A 81 -7.45 -20.24 28.45
C THR A 81 -7.62 -20.69 27.01
N ILE A 82 -8.55 -20.07 26.30
CA ILE A 82 -8.96 -20.46 24.95
C ILE A 82 -8.68 -19.28 24.00
N GLN A 83 -8.13 -19.54 22.83
CA GLN A 83 -7.92 -18.51 21.82
C GLN A 83 -9.28 -17.96 21.34
N ALA A 84 -9.47 -16.65 21.48
CA ALA A 84 -10.74 -15.99 21.20
C ALA A 84 -10.85 -15.54 19.73
N LEU A 85 -9.72 -15.24 19.09
CA LEU A 85 -9.65 -14.90 17.66
C LEU A 85 -9.11 -16.09 16.86
N GLN A 86 -9.54 -16.27 15.60
CA GLN A 86 -8.97 -17.32 14.74
C GLN A 86 -7.53 -17.02 14.32
N ALA A 87 -7.22 -15.74 14.13
CA ALA A 87 -5.90 -15.23 13.80
C ALA A 87 -5.68 -13.89 14.52
N PRO A 88 -4.43 -13.46 14.73
CA PRO A 88 -4.16 -12.18 15.36
C PRO A 88 -4.76 -11.02 14.55
N PHE A 89 -5.41 -10.09 15.23
CA PHE A 89 -5.83 -8.83 14.65
C PHE A 89 -4.60 -7.98 14.32
N LYS A 90 -4.56 -7.33 13.16
CA LYS A 90 -3.45 -6.48 12.73
C LYS A 90 -3.93 -5.11 12.30
N LYS A 91 -3.15 -4.07 12.64
CA LYS A 91 -3.42 -2.70 12.22
C LYS A 91 -2.17 -1.82 12.21
N MET A 92 -2.13 -0.85 11.31
CA MET A 92 -1.05 0.15 11.27
C MET A 92 -1.32 1.33 12.19
N TYR A 93 -0.28 1.77 12.90
CA TYR A 93 -0.25 3.03 13.62
C TYR A 93 1.16 3.60 13.60
N THR A 94 1.28 4.92 13.62
CA THR A 94 2.56 5.61 13.86
C THR A 94 3.00 5.42 15.31
N LEU A 95 4.30 5.49 15.58
CA LEU A 95 4.83 5.51 16.94
C LEU A 95 4.21 6.65 17.77
N GLY A 96 4.01 7.82 17.16
CA GLY A 96 3.32 8.96 17.77
C GLY A 96 1.88 8.67 18.17
N GLU A 97 1.13 7.90 17.36
CA GLU A 97 -0.23 7.47 17.71
C GLU A 97 -0.25 6.51 18.91
N PHE A 98 0.72 5.59 19.01
CA PHE A 98 0.85 4.75 20.20
C PHE A 98 1.15 5.56 21.46
N VAL A 99 2.12 6.49 21.38
CA VAL A 99 2.54 7.35 22.49
C VAL A 99 1.39 8.26 22.94
N ALA A 100 0.58 8.75 21.99
CA ALA A 100 -0.55 9.62 22.28
C ALA A 100 -1.82 8.87 22.72
N GLY A 101 -1.79 7.53 22.84
CA GLY A 101 -2.97 6.73 23.17
C GLY A 101 -4.05 6.74 22.08
N LYS A 102 -3.66 6.99 20.83
CA LYS A 102 -4.54 7.07 19.65
C LYS A 102 -4.50 5.81 18.78
N ALA A 103 -3.81 4.76 19.22
CA ALA A 103 -3.71 3.48 18.53
C ALA A 103 -5.00 2.64 18.64
N CYS A 104 -6.15 3.23 18.32
CA CYS A 104 -7.47 2.58 18.27
C CYS A 104 -8.38 3.33 17.28
N SER A 105 -9.43 2.68 16.78
CA SER A 105 -10.44 3.29 15.89
C SER A 105 -11.74 3.51 16.63
N ASP A 106 -12.46 4.59 16.30
CA ASP A 106 -13.85 4.77 16.74
C ASP A 106 -14.80 3.75 16.07
N LYS A 107 -14.37 3.13 14.96
CA LYS A 107 -15.13 2.06 14.32
C LYS A 107 -14.76 0.71 14.94
N LYS A 108 -15.70 0.16 15.71
CA LYS A 108 -15.61 -1.15 16.37
C LYS A 108 -14.96 -2.27 15.55
N ARG A 109 -15.29 -2.40 14.26
CA ARG A 109 -14.78 -3.49 13.39
C ARG A 109 -13.31 -3.33 12.99
N GLU A 110 -12.70 -2.20 13.28
CA GLU A 110 -11.30 -1.94 12.98
C GLU A 110 -10.43 -1.91 14.25
N ASN A 111 -10.92 -2.58 15.31
CA ASN A 111 -10.22 -2.85 16.56
C ASN A 111 -10.20 -4.36 16.80
N ALA A 112 -9.23 -4.85 17.57
CA ALA A 112 -9.31 -6.20 18.10
C ALA A 112 -10.57 -6.33 18.96
N CYS A 113 -11.39 -7.35 18.72
CA CYS A 113 -12.68 -7.46 19.38
C CYS A 113 -13.13 -8.90 19.58
N TYR A 114 -13.84 -9.16 20.68
CA TYR A 114 -14.41 -10.47 20.98
C TYR A 114 -15.71 -10.32 21.76
N PHE A 115 -16.76 -11.00 21.32
CA PHE A 115 -18.09 -10.90 21.93
C PHE A 115 -18.70 -12.29 22.11
N GLU A 116 -19.35 -12.50 23.25
CA GLU A 116 -20.13 -13.70 23.55
C GLU A 116 -21.62 -13.33 23.64
N SER A 117 -22.48 -14.16 23.04
CA SER A 117 -23.93 -14.07 23.29
C SER A 117 -24.26 -14.85 24.55
N THR A 118 -24.96 -14.22 25.50
CA THR A 118 -25.45 -14.88 26.72
C THR A 118 -26.87 -15.41 26.57
N ILE A 119 -27.44 -15.38 25.36
CA ILE A 119 -28.80 -15.85 25.10
C ILE A 119 -28.78 -17.38 25.11
N GLU A 120 -29.41 -17.97 26.14
CA GLU A 120 -29.77 -19.39 26.09
C GLU A 120 -30.77 -19.61 24.94
N THR A 121 -30.38 -20.39 23.94
CA THR A 121 -31.30 -20.84 22.90
C THR A 121 -32.37 -21.72 23.54
N LYS A 122 -33.63 -21.28 23.52
CA LYS A 122 -34.77 -22.08 23.99
C LYS A 122 -35.64 -22.48 22.80
N PRO A 123 -36.18 -23.72 22.77
CA PRO A 123 -37.22 -24.13 21.84
C PRO A 123 -38.37 -23.11 21.86
N VAL A 124 -38.80 -22.62 20.70
CA VAL A 124 -39.90 -21.65 20.60
C VAL A 124 -41.27 -22.36 20.64
N SER A 125 -41.33 -23.67 20.33
CA SER A 125 -42.52 -24.51 20.43
C SER A 125 -42.19 -26.01 20.44
N GLU A 126 -43.13 -26.87 20.85
CA GLU A 126 -43.03 -28.32 20.60
C GLU A 126 -43.19 -28.59 19.09
N GLY A 127 -42.05 -28.81 18.41
CA GLY A 127 -41.96 -28.96 16.95
C GLY A 127 -40.53 -28.81 16.44
N ASP A 128 -40.35 -28.63 15.13
CA ASP A 128 -39.04 -28.35 14.53
C ASP A 128 -38.48 -27.04 15.12
N ASN A 129 -37.36 -27.16 15.85
CA ASN A 129 -36.70 -26.07 16.57
C ASN A 129 -35.52 -25.49 15.79
N THR A 130 -35.55 -25.60 14.45
CA THR A 130 -34.55 -24.97 13.58
C THR A 130 -34.68 -23.45 13.67
N VAL A 131 -33.70 -22.81 14.32
CA VAL A 131 -33.56 -21.34 14.35
C VAL A 131 -32.69 -20.91 13.18
N GLU A 132 -33.23 -20.16 12.25
CA GLU A 132 -32.45 -19.52 11.19
C GLU A 132 -31.64 -18.37 11.78
N LEU A 133 -30.35 -18.62 12.03
CA LEU A 133 -29.44 -17.63 12.57
C LEU A 133 -28.89 -16.77 11.41
N LYS A 134 -29.46 -15.58 11.22
CA LYS A 134 -29.00 -14.64 10.19
C LYS A 134 -27.74 -13.91 10.66
N LEU A 135 -26.57 -14.49 10.34
CA LEU A 135 -25.29 -13.81 10.49
C LEU A 135 -25.22 -12.66 9.47
N SER A 136 -25.27 -11.42 9.93
CA SER A 136 -25.02 -10.24 9.09
C SER A 136 -23.51 -10.08 8.88
N ILE A 137 -23.01 -10.78 7.86
CA ILE A 137 -21.70 -10.48 7.29
C ILE A 137 -21.88 -9.17 6.51
N PRO A 138 -21.17 -8.08 6.85
CA PRO A 138 -21.25 -6.87 6.08
C PRO A 138 -20.80 -7.19 4.65
N GLU A 139 -21.44 -6.53 3.70
CA GLU A 139 -21.03 -6.63 2.32
C GLU A 139 -19.55 -6.23 2.17
N ARG A 140 -18.82 -6.95 1.30
CA ARG A 140 -17.41 -6.66 1.01
C ARG A 140 -17.31 -5.22 0.50
N ALA A 141 -16.26 -4.51 0.90
CA ALA A 141 -16.12 -3.09 0.58
C ALA A 141 -16.01 -2.80 -0.93
N PHE A 142 -15.54 -3.76 -1.72
CA PHE A 142 -15.36 -3.64 -3.17
C PHE A 142 -16.17 -4.71 -3.93
N ILE A 143 -16.99 -4.30 -4.90
CA ILE A 143 -17.78 -5.22 -5.75
C ILE A 143 -17.84 -4.66 -7.17
N ALA A 144 -17.31 -5.37 -8.16
CA ALA A 144 -17.45 -4.94 -9.55
C ALA A 144 -18.90 -5.17 -10.02
N GLU A 145 -19.51 -4.20 -10.70
CA GLU A 145 -20.92 -4.32 -11.14
C GLU A 145 -21.11 -5.51 -12.10
N GLU A 146 -20.16 -5.73 -13.01
CA GLU A 146 -20.20 -6.83 -13.98
C GLU A 146 -19.75 -8.18 -13.41
N TYR A 147 -19.04 -8.18 -12.29
CA TYR A 147 -18.51 -9.39 -11.65
C TYR A 147 -18.83 -9.39 -10.15
N PRO A 148 -20.12 -9.58 -9.79
CA PRO A 148 -20.56 -9.54 -8.40
C PRO A 148 -19.99 -10.70 -7.59
N ILE A 149 -20.20 -10.65 -6.26
CA ILE A 149 -19.75 -11.71 -5.35
C ILE A 149 -20.25 -13.09 -5.82
N GLY A 150 -19.31 -14.03 -5.96
CA GLY A 150 -19.59 -15.39 -6.42
C GLY A 150 -19.48 -15.59 -7.94
N HIS A 151 -19.27 -14.51 -8.72
CA HIS A 151 -18.92 -14.63 -10.13
C HIS A 151 -17.52 -15.24 -10.30
N THR A 152 -17.32 -16.07 -11.33
CA THR A 152 -16.03 -16.75 -11.60
C THR A 152 -14.87 -15.79 -11.81
N ASP A 153 -15.19 -14.64 -12.40
CA ASP A 153 -14.23 -13.57 -12.73
C ASP A 153 -14.27 -12.39 -11.75
N ASP A 154 -14.81 -12.59 -10.53
CA ASP A 154 -14.78 -11.58 -9.46
C ASP A 154 -13.33 -11.14 -9.18
N PRO A 155 -12.93 -9.90 -9.52
CA PRO A 155 -11.56 -9.44 -9.35
C PRO A 155 -11.16 -9.32 -7.88
N PHE A 156 -12.14 -9.19 -6.98
CA PHE A 156 -11.93 -8.95 -5.55
C PHE A 156 -12.14 -10.22 -4.71
N GLU A 157 -12.25 -11.40 -5.33
CA GLU A 157 -12.34 -12.67 -4.60
C GLU A 157 -11.16 -12.82 -3.62
N LYS A 158 -11.44 -13.26 -2.40
CA LYS A 158 -10.49 -13.20 -1.28
C LYS A 158 -9.21 -14.00 -1.54
N ASN A 159 -9.31 -15.23 -2.03
CA ASN A 159 -8.14 -16.07 -2.27
C ASN A 159 -7.30 -15.56 -3.44
N LYS A 160 -7.93 -15.06 -4.50
CA LYS A 160 -7.26 -14.37 -5.62
C LYS A 160 -6.50 -13.15 -5.09
N PHE A 161 -7.17 -12.30 -4.33
CA PHE A 161 -6.59 -11.09 -3.74
C PHE A 161 -5.38 -11.40 -2.83
N GLU A 162 -5.52 -12.38 -1.93
CA GLU A 162 -4.41 -12.81 -1.06
C GLU A 162 -3.24 -13.40 -1.86
N SER A 163 -3.51 -14.19 -2.90
CA SER A 163 -2.47 -14.71 -3.81
C SER A 163 -1.72 -13.58 -4.52
N GLU A 164 -2.42 -12.55 -4.98
CA GLU A 164 -1.82 -11.36 -5.59
C GLU A 164 -0.93 -10.60 -4.60
N ILE A 165 -1.35 -10.44 -3.34
CA ILE A 165 -0.52 -9.87 -2.28
C ILE A 165 0.76 -10.69 -2.12
N GLN A 166 0.67 -12.02 -2.01
CA GLN A 166 1.87 -12.87 -1.86
C GLN A 166 2.83 -12.75 -3.06
N ASN A 167 2.32 -12.56 -4.27
CA ASN A 167 3.16 -12.31 -5.44
C ASN A 167 3.89 -10.95 -5.34
N ARG A 168 3.27 -9.92 -4.77
CA ARG A 168 3.92 -8.63 -4.49
C ARG A 168 4.99 -8.77 -3.40
N LEU A 169 4.69 -9.44 -2.29
CA LEU A 169 5.65 -9.61 -1.18
C LEU A 169 6.86 -10.43 -1.59
N SER A 170 6.68 -11.43 -2.45
CA SER A 170 7.77 -12.23 -3.03
C SER A 170 8.46 -11.56 -4.23
N LYS A 171 8.05 -10.34 -4.60
CA LYS A 171 8.60 -9.55 -5.72
C LYS A 171 8.54 -10.30 -7.06
N ARG A 172 7.59 -11.23 -7.22
CA ARG A 172 7.32 -11.93 -8.49
C ARG A 172 6.72 -11.00 -9.52
N ASN A 173 5.95 -10.01 -9.06
CA ASN A 173 5.37 -8.95 -9.87
C ASN A 173 5.31 -7.65 -9.06
N TYR A 174 4.93 -6.58 -9.75
CA TYR A 174 4.91 -5.20 -9.24
C TYR A 174 3.57 -4.55 -9.56
N PRO A 175 3.22 -3.40 -8.95
CA PRO A 175 1.94 -2.77 -9.15
C PRO A 175 1.75 -2.41 -10.63
N ARG A 176 0.61 -2.81 -11.20
CA ARG A 176 0.34 -2.67 -12.62
C ARG A 176 -0.89 -1.82 -12.84
N GLN A 177 -0.65 -0.54 -13.08
CA GLN A 177 -1.66 0.48 -13.42
C GLN A 177 -2.49 0.21 -14.70
N GLY A 178 -2.14 -0.81 -15.50
CA GLY A 178 -2.72 -1.03 -16.82
C GLY A 178 -2.67 0.24 -17.69
N TRP A 179 -3.77 0.52 -18.39
CA TRP A 179 -3.97 1.74 -19.17
C TRP A 179 -4.71 2.84 -18.39
N ALA A 180 -4.92 2.66 -17.09
CA ALA A 180 -5.81 3.48 -16.28
C ALA A 180 -5.18 4.79 -15.77
N SER A 181 -4.10 5.31 -16.36
CA SER A 181 -3.44 6.57 -15.92
C SER A 181 -2.97 6.60 -14.44
N LEU A 182 -2.77 5.44 -13.79
CA LEU A 182 -2.42 5.34 -12.36
C LEU A 182 -0.89 5.32 -12.08
N CYS A 183 -0.07 5.99 -12.89
CA CYS A 183 1.40 5.97 -12.72
C CYS A 183 1.89 6.61 -11.41
N GLY A 184 1.21 7.68 -10.96
CA GLY A 184 1.49 8.32 -9.67
C GLY A 184 1.26 7.36 -8.50
N PRO A 185 0.03 6.83 -8.32
CA PRO A 185 -0.24 5.80 -7.30
C PRO A 185 0.70 4.59 -7.40
N ALA A 186 0.98 4.12 -8.62
CA ALA A 186 1.89 2.98 -8.83
C ALA A 186 3.30 3.29 -8.32
N SER A 187 3.77 4.54 -8.45
CA SER A 187 5.09 4.95 -7.96
C SER A 187 5.19 4.86 -6.43
N LEU A 188 4.13 5.27 -5.71
CA LEU A 188 4.08 5.15 -4.24
C LEU A 188 4.00 3.69 -3.81
N PHE A 189 3.02 2.94 -4.33
CA PHE A 189 2.82 1.54 -3.93
C PHE A 189 3.98 0.64 -4.33
N TYR A 190 4.68 0.95 -5.42
CA TYR A 190 5.94 0.29 -5.76
C TYR A 190 7.02 0.57 -4.71
N SER A 191 7.18 1.84 -4.32
CA SER A 191 8.15 2.23 -3.29
C SER A 191 7.83 1.56 -1.95
N LEU A 192 6.56 1.50 -1.55
CA LEU A 192 6.10 0.77 -0.36
C LEU A 192 6.41 -0.72 -0.45
N GLN A 193 6.11 -1.39 -1.57
CA GLN A 193 6.44 -2.81 -1.76
C GLN A 193 7.94 -3.07 -1.58
N MET A 194 8.79 -2.12 -2.02
CA MET A 194 10.24 -2.29 -1.98
C MET A 194 10.86 -1.96 -0.62
N ASP A 195 10.35 -0.94 0.08
CA ASP A 195 10.91 -0.45 1.36
C ASP A 195 10.24 -1.10 2.58
N ARG A 196 8.91 -1.18 2.58
CA ARG A 196 8.06 -1.64 3.68
C ARG A 196 6.93 -2.55 3.17
N PRO A 197 7.26 -3.79 2.74
CA PRO A 197 6.27 -4.72 2.19
C PRO A 197 5.16 -5.09 3.20
N ASP A 198 5.43 -4.96 4.50
CA ASP A 198 4.44 -5.11 5.57
C ASP A 198 3.38 -4.00 5.55
N ILE A 199 3.78 -2.75 5.28
CA ILE A 199 2.84 -1.63 5.10
C ILE A 199 2.03 -1.82 3.82
N TYR A 200 2.66 -2.24 2.71
CA TYR A 200 1.94 -2.56 1.47
C TYR A 200 0.86 -3.62 1.72
N GLU A 201 1.23 -4.73 2.37
CA GLU A 201 0.33 -5.84 2.69
C GLU A 201 -0.85 -5.37 3.53
N GLN A 202 -0.58 -4.66 4.62
CA GLN A 202 -1.61 -4.25 5.57
C GLN A 202 -2.53 -3.18 4.96
N ALA A 203 -2.01 -2.22 4.20
CA ALA A 203 -2.81 -1.25 3.47
C ALA A 203 -3.77 -1.91 2.48
N ALA A 204 -3.29 -2.89 1.70
CA ALA A 204 -4.12 -3.62 0.73
C ALA A 204 -5.26 -4.40 1.41
N ARG A 205 -4.97 -5.08 2.52
CA ARG A 205 -5.98 -5.82 3.30
C ARG A 205 -7.01 -4.90 3.94
N GLU A 206 -6.58 -3.81 4.56
CA GLU A 206 -7.51 -2.85 5.18
C GLU A 206 -8.42 -2.19 4.14
N LEU A 207 -7.89 -1.85 2.96
CA LEU A 207 -8.72 -1.37 1.85
C LEU A 207 -9.74 -2.43 1.45
N TRP A 208 -9.32 -3.67 1.19
CA TRP A 208 -10.24 -4.74 0.79
C TRP A 208 -11.33 -5.03 1.84
N GLU A 209 -10.96 -5.04 3.13
CA GLU A 209 -11.84 -5.41 4.24
C GLU A 209 -12.76 -4.26 4.67
N TYR A 210 -12.22 -3.04 4.76
CA TYR A 210 -12.91 -1.88 5.36
C TYR A 210 -13.24 -0.76 4.36
N GLY A 211 -12.75 -0.86 3.14
CA GLY A 211 -12.90 0.20 2.12
C GLY A 211 -12.06 1.44 2.43
N ARG A 212 -11.11 1.35 3.35
CA ARG A 212 -10.21 2.45 3.75
C ARG A 212 -8.96 1.96 4.46
N THR A 213 -7.91 2.76 4.44
CA THR A 213 -6.69 2.55 5.23
C THR A 213 -6.03 3.90 5.57
N LYS A 214 -5.10 3.89 6.52
CA LYS A 214 -4.25 5.04 6.87
C LYS A 214 -2.79 4.57 6.91
N ILE A 215 -1.93 5.18 6.09
CA ILE A 215 -0.48 4.90 6.04
C ILE A 215 0.25 6.15 6.52
N GLY A 216 0.89 6.13 7.69
CA GLY A 216 1.37 7.38 8.29
C GLY A 216 0.20 8.35 8.46
N GLU A 217 0.29 9.55 7.89
CA GLU A 217 -0.81 10.52 7.82
C GLU A 217 -1.62 10.46 6.50
N LEU A 218 -1.32 9.54 5.60
CA LEU A 218 -2.04 9.36 4.34
C LEU A 218 -3.32 8.56 4.56
N GLU A 219 -4.47 9.22 4.60
CA GLU A 219 -5.78 8.56 4.60
C GLU A 219 -6.20 8.21 3.16
N ILE A 220 -6.51 6.93 2.92
CA ILE A 220 -7.07 6.45 1.67
C ILE A 220 -8.48 5.94 1.95
N LYS A 221 -9.47 6.61 1.40
CA LYS A 221 -10.89 6.34 1.57
C LYS A 221 -11.64 6.63 0.27
N PRO A 222 -11.65 5.68 -0.68
CA PRO A 222 -12.34 5.85 -1.96
C PRO A 222 -13.84 6.08 -1.80
N GLY A 223 -14.40 6.80 -2.76
CA GLY A 223 -15.83 6.97 -2.96
C GLY A 223 -16.51 5.67 -3.38
N ASP A 224 -17.85 5.72 -3.42
CA ASP A 224 -18.66 4.55 -3.72
C ASP A 224 -18.43 4.01 -5.14
N GLY A 225 -18.24 4.87 -6.14
CA GLY A 225 -17.98 4.45 -7.52
C GLY A 225 -16.65 3.69 -7.70
N CYS A 226 -15.60 4.06 -6.97
CA CYS A 226 -14.32 3.32 -7.01
C CYS A 226 -14.43 1.97 -6.30
N ARG A 227 -15.29 1.88 -5.27
CA ARG A 227 -15.61 0.63 -4.56
C ARG A 227 -16.55 -0.26 -5.35
N HIS A 228 -17.42 0.33 -6.18
CA HIS A 228 -18.36 -0.36 -7.05
C HIS A 228 -18.11 -0.04 -8.53
N PRO A 229 -16.94 -0.40 -9.07
CA PRO A 229 -16.53 0.04 -10.39
C PRO A 229 -17.34 -0.65 -11.48
N LYS A 230 -17.58 0.10 -12.57
CA LYS A 230 -18.17 -0.41 -13.81
C LYS A 230 -17.10 -0.73 -14.85
N GLY A 231 -17.38 -1.68 -15.72
CA GLY A 231 -16.57 -2.05 -16.86
C GLY A 231 -15.77 -3.32 -16.66
N SER A 232 -15.30 -3.86 -17.78
CA SER A 232 -14.60 -5.14 -17.79
C SER A 232 -13.19 -5.01 -17.23
N PHE A 233 -12.86 -5.82 -16.22
CA PHE A 233 -11.50 -6.04 -15.69
C PHE A 233 -10.62 -6.85 -16.65
N HIS A 234 -11.22 -7.43 -17.69
CA HIS A 234 -10.54 -8.23 -18.68
C HIS A 234 -10.78 -7.69 -20.11
N TYR A 235 -9.94 -8.08 -21.06
CA TYR A 235 -10.17 -7.84 -22.47
C TYR A 235 -9.78 -9.05 -23.29
N THR A 236 -10.50 -9.26 -24.38
CA THR A 236 -10.23 -10.38 -25.29
C THR A 236 -9.38 -9.89 -26.46
N TYR A 237 -8.26 -10.55 -26.69
CA TYR A 237 -7.42 -10.34 -27.88
C TYR A 237 -7.04 -11.71 -28.45
N GLU A 238 -7.26 -11.92 -29.75
CA GLU A 238 -6.99 -13.20 -30.44
C GLU A 238 -7.56 -14.44 -29.70
N ASN A 239 -8.83 -14.35 -29.25
CA ASN A 239 -9.53 -15.39 -28.49
C ASN A 239 -8.85 -15.79 -27.16
N ARG A 240 -8.02 -14.91 -26.60
CA ARG A 240 -7.45 -15.06 -25.26
C ARG A 240 -7.90 -13.90 -24.39
N GLU A 241 -8.20 -14.20 -23.15
CA GLU A 241 -8.58 -13.21 -22.15
C GLU A 241 -7.33 -12.71 -21.42
N TYR A 242 -7.24 -11.40 -21.29
CA TYR A 242 -6.14 -10.71 -20.63
C TYR A 242 -6.69 -9.80 -19.55
N GLU A 243 -6.09 -9.83 -18.36
CA GLU A 243 -6.42 -8.90 -17.29
C GLU A 243 -5.96 -7.47 -17.65
N LYS A 244 -6.89 -6.51 -17.62
CA LYS A 244 -6.60 -5.07 -17.80
C LYS A 244 -5.90 -4.50 -16.58
N ILE A 245 -6.43 -4.82 -15.41
CA ILE A 245 -5.94 -4.43 -14.09
C ILE A 245 -6.38 -5.49 -13.08
N SER A 246 -5.50 -5.86 -12.15
CA SER A 246 -5.85 -6.81 -11.10
C SER A 246 -6.78 -6.18 -10.06
N GLY A 247 -7.50 -7.01 -9.30
CA GLY A 247 -8.29 -6.53 -8.18
C GLY A 247 -7.42 -5.83 -7.13
N LEU A 248 -6.23 -6.37 -6.84
CA LEU A 248 -5.25 -5.73 -5.96
C LEU A 248 -4.80 -4.36 -6.46
N ASP A 249 -4.46 -4.23 -7.74
CA ASP A 249 -4.03 -2.95 -8.30
C ASP A 249 -5.18 -1.94 -8.36
N TRP A 250 -6.42 -2.37 -8.59
CA TRP A 250 -7.58 -1.48 -8.50
C TRP A 250 -7.78 -0.99 -7.05
N VAL A 251 -7.87 -1.92 -6.09
CA VAL A 251 -8.08 -1.62 -4.67
C VAL A 251 -6.99 -0.70 -4.12
N THR A 252 -5.74 -0.83 -4.54
CA THR A 252 -4.64 0.03 -4.06
C THR A 252 -4.51 1.32 -4.87
N LEU A 253 -4.34 1.23 -6.18
CA LEU A 253 -3.95 2.36 -7.03
C LEU A 253 -5.14 3.27 -7.35
N ALA A 254 -6.31 2.70 -7.68
CA ALA A 254 -7.49 3.49 -7.99
C ALA A 254 -8.03 4.16 -6.72
N SER A 255 -8.01 3.45 -5.58
CA SER A 255 -8.45 4.02 -4.31
C SER A 255 -7.63 5.25 -3.88
N LEU A 256 -6.31 5.20 -4.00
CA LEU A 256 -5.46 6.37 -3.71
C LEU A 256 -5.78 7.54 -4.63
N ARG A 257 -5.97 7.26 -5.93
CA ARG A 257 -6.31 8.28 -6.91
C ARG A 257 -7.66 8.95 -6.61
N ASP A 258 -8.66 8.15 -6.29
CA ASP A 258 -10.04 8.59 -6.04
C ASP A 258 -10.18 9.36 -4.72
N SER A 259 -9.50 8.91 -3.66
CA SER A 259 -9.58 9.52 -2.31
C SER A 259 -9.16 10.99 -2.26
N GLU A 260 -8.29 11.41 -3.16
CA GLU A 260 -7.70 12.75 -3.16
C GLU A 260 -8.52 13.78 -3.95
N ASN A 261 -9.71 13.40 -4.45
CA ASN A 261 -10.66 14.30 -5.14
C ASN A 261 -9.98 15.19 -6.20
N MET A 262 -8.94 14.68 -6.87
CA MET A 262 -8.16 15.41 -7.87
C MET A 262 -8.95 15.47 -9.19
N ILE A 263 -10.07 16.20 -9.21
CA ILE A 263 -10.90 16.55 -10.39
C ILE A 263 -11.32 15.34 -11.26
N LEU A 264 -11.24 14.10 -10.78
CA LEU A 264 -11.54 12.88 -11.54
C LEU A 264 -12.05 11.78 -10.61
N SER A 265 -13.36 11.53 -10.64
CA SER A 265 -13.97 10.35 -10.01
C SER A 265 -13.62 9.10 -10.80
N TYR A 266 -13.01 8.09 -10.17
CA TYR A 266 -12.74 6.79 -10.80
C TYR A 266 -13.91 5.84 -10.53
N ASP A 267 -14.90 5.85 -11.41
CA ASP A 267 -16.08 4.99 -11.36
C ASP A 267 -16.09 3.92 -12.46
N LYS A 268 -15.07 3.90 -13.35
CA LYS A 268 -14.99 2.99 -14.51
C LYS A 268 -13.60 2.43 -14.76
N VAL A 269 -13.54 1.14 -15.15
CA VAL A 269 -12.33 0.34 -15.45
C VAL A 269 -11.74 0.62 -16.86
N ASP A 270 -12.37 1.51 -17.64
CA ASP A 270 -11.92 1.87 -18.99
C ASP A 270 -11.18 3.21 -19.06
N TYR A 271 -10.47 3.42 -20.18
CA TYR A 271 -9.66 4.58 -20.55
C TYR A 271 -10.26 5.92 -20.11
N GLN A 272 -10.00 6.33 -18.87
CA GLN A 272 -10.16 7.71 -18.47
C GLN A 272 -8.86 8.42 -18.86
N THR A 273 -8.95 9.21 -19.94
CA THR A 273 -7.97 10.26 -20.28
C THR A 273 -8.00 11.29 -19.16
N SER A 274 -7.31 10.98 -18.08
CA SER A 274 -7.47 11.63 -16.79
C SER A 274 -6.06 11.98 -16.30
N GLY A 275 -5.82 13.28 -16.13
CA GLY A 275 -4.49 13.90 -16.14
C GLY A 275 -3.45 13.20 -15.27
N ILE A 276 -2.19 13.26 -15.71
CA ILE A 276 -1.06 12.81 -14.91
C ILE A 276 -1.14 13.38 -13.49
N THR A 277 -0.89 12.54 -12.48
CA THR A 277 -0.77 12.99 -11.09
C THR A 277 0.20 14.17 -11.03
N ALA A 278 -0.24 15.29 -10.48
CA ALA A 278 0.62 16.44 -10.31
C ALA A 278 1.78 16.12 -9.34
N TRP A 279 2.94 16.72 -9.58
CA TRP A 279 4.14 16.41 -8.79
C TRP A 279 3.99 16.80 -7.31
N TRP A 280 3.23 17.85 -6.99
CA TRP A 280 2.97 18.23 -5.60
C TRP A 280 2.08 17.21 -4.90
N SER A 281 1.07 16.64 -5.57
CA SER A 281 0.24 15.57 -5.01
C SER A 281 1.04 14.29 -4.80
N LEU A 282 1.89 13.91 -5.77
CA LEU A 282 2.77 12.76 -5.58
C LEU A 282 3.71 12.96 -4.39
N SER A 283 4.31 14.14 -4.28
CA SER A 283 5.16 14.52 -3.13
C SER A 283 4.41 14.40 -1.81
N ASP A 284 3.21 14.99 -1.74
CA ASP A 284 2.36 14.98 -0.55
C ASP A 284 1.98 13.55 -0.12
N TRP A 285 1.67 12.66 -1.08
CA TRP A 285 1.37 11.26 -0.75
C TRP A 285 2.57 10.52 -0.16
N PHE A 286 3.76 10.72 -0.71
CA PHE A 286 4.99 10.13 -0.15
C PHE A 286 5.25 10.68 1.26
N GLU A 287 5.19 12.01 1.43
CA GLU A 287 5.46 12.66 2.71
C GLU A 287 4.45 12.24 3.78
N LYS A 288 3.15 12.22 3.46
CA LYS A 288 2.11 11.70 4.36
C LYS A 288 2.28 10.22 4.67
N ALA A 289 2.74 9.40 3.72
CA ALA A 289 3.06 7.99 3.97
C ALA A 289 4.31 7.78 4.84
N GLY A 290 5.02 8.85 5.20
CA GLY A 290 6.19 8.83 6.08
C GLY A 290 7.55 8.92 5.37
N TYR A 291 7.58 9.11 4.05
CA TYR A 291 8.84 9.32 3.33
C TYR A 291 9.39 10.72 3.56
N GLU A 292 10.70 10.83 3.77
CA GLU A 292 11.38 12.13 3.85
C GLU A 292 11.84 12.56 2.45
N LYS A 293 11.26 13.64 1.93
CA LYS A 293 11.71 14.26 0.69
C LYS A 293 13.01 15.03 0.90
N VAL A 294 14.04 14.68 0.14
CA VAL A 294 15.38 15.31 0.24
C VAL A 294 15.76 16.15 -0.97
N PHE A 295 15.09 15.93 -2.11
CA PHE A 295 15.36 16.69 -3.32
C PHE A 295 14.14 16.73 -4.24
N SER A 296 13.99 17.84 -4.95
CA SER A 296 13.03 18.00 -6.03
C SER A 296 13.57 18.99 -7.05
N ASN A 297 13.52 18.60 -8.33
CA ASN A 297 13.74 19.51 -9.45
C ASN A 297 12.63 19.38 -10.51
N VAL A 298 11.47 18.84 -10.12
CA VAL A 298 10.32 18.75 -11.02
C VAL A 298 9.82 20.15 -11.35
N GLY A 299 9.73 20.49 -12.63
CA GLY A 299 9.42 21.85 -13.04
C GLY A 299 8.86 21.98 -14.45
N LEU A 300 8.88 23.20 -14.99
CA LEU A 300 8.46 23.48 -16.36
C LEU A 300 9.47 22.97 -17.40
N SER A 301 10.77 23.05 -17.09
CA SER A 301 11.88 22.66 -17.96
C SER A 301 12.19 21.16 -17.94
N ARG A 302 12.97 20.73 -18.93
CA ARG A 302 13.59 19.40 -19.00
C ARG A 302 14.83 19.33 -18.11
N CYS A 303 15.22 18.13 -17.71
CA CYS A 303 16.50 17.88 -17.06
C CYS A 303 17.65 18.22 -18.00
N ASN A 304 18.73 18.77 -17.44
CA ASN A 304 20.04 18.78 -18.09
C ASN A 304 20.87 17.55 -17.65
N LEU A 305 22.10 17.44 -18.17
CA LEU A 305 23.02 16.35 -17.82
C LEU A 305 23.30 16.29 -16.31
N ASN A 306 23.54 17.44 -15.68
CA ASN A 306 23.83 17.51 -14.25
C ASN A 306 22.64 17.04 -13.40
N ASP A 307 21.41 17.34 -13.82
CA ASP A 307 20.20 16.81 -13.16
C ASP A 307 20.16 15.28 -13.23
N LEU A 308 20.43 14.67 -14.39
CA LEU A 308 20.45 13.20 -14.53
C LEU A 308 21.56 12.55 -13.71
N VAL A 309 22.75 13.17 -13.64
CA VAL A 309 23.86 12.70 -12.80
C VAL A 309 23.45 12.77 -11.33
N THR A 310 22.85 13.89 -10.90
CA THR A 310 22.36 14.07 -9.51
C THR A 310 21.32 13.01 -9.14
N LEU A 311 20.32 12.79 -10.00
CA LEU A 311 19.30 11.75 -9.80
C LEU A 311 19.91 10.34 -9.79
N SER A 312 20.91 10.08 -10.64
CA SER A 312 21.65 8.82 -10.67
C SER A 312 22.40 8.58 -9.36
N ASP A 313 23.02 9.61 -8.80
CA ASP A 313 23.74 9.51 -7.53
C ASP A 313 22.80 9.27 -6.36
N TYR A 314 21.64 9.92 -6.31
CA TYR A 314 20.61 9.58 -5.32
C TYR A 314 20.18 8.12 -5.42
N CYS A 315 19.85 7.64 -6.63
CA CYS A 315 19.45 6.25 -6.84
C CYS A 315 20.54 5.25 -6.40
N ARG A 316 21.82 5.56 -6.69
CA ARG A 316 22.97 4.73 -6.26
C ARG A 316 23.16 4.68 -4.75
N ASN A 317 22.79 5.75 -4.05
CA ASN A 317 22.82 5.81 -2.58
C ASN A 317 21.56 5.19 -1.94
N GLY A 318 20.72 4.50 -2.72
CA GLY A 318 19.55 3.78 -2.23
C GLY A 318 18.30 4.64 -2.06
N TYR A 319 18.29 5.89 -2.50
CA TYR A 319 17.11 6.75 -2.42
C TYR A 319 16.05 6.34 -3.46
N ARG A 320 14.77 6.61 -3.14
CA ARG A 320 13.66 6.46 -4.08
C ARG A 320 13.61 7.67 -4.99
N VAL A 321 13.85 7.45 -6.28
CA VAL A 321 13.88 8.51 -7.30
C VAL A 321 12.68 8.32 -8.23
N ALA A 322 11.66 9.16 -8.06
CA ALA A 322 10.49 9.18 -8.93
C ALA A 322 10.59 10.35 -9.92
N THR A 323 10.59 10.08 -11.22
CA THR A 323 10.74 11.14 -12.25
C THR A 323 9.51 11.28 -13.13
N LEU A 324 9.19 12.53 -13.44
CA LEU A 324 8.20 12.87 -14.46
C LEU A 324 8.88 12.81 -15.82
N ILE A 325 8.32 12.03 -16.73
CA ILE A 325 8.89 11.82 -18.06
C ILE A 325 7.86 12.02 -19.17
N SER A 326 8.36 12.01 -20.40
CA SER A 326 7.55 11.69 -21.56
C SER A 326 7.62 10.20 -21.86
N ALA A 327 6.48 9.52 -21.77
CA ALA A 327 6.33 8.09 -21.99
C ALA A 327 6.88 7.62 -23.34
N GLY A 328 6.94 8.51 -24.34
CA GLY A 328 7.53 8.25 -25.65
C GLY A 328 8.97 7.72 -25.61
N MET A 329 9.71 7.93 -24.52
CA MET A 329 11.05 7.36 -24.36
C MET A 329 11.06 5.86 -24.04
N LEU A 330 9.94 5.29 -23.59
CA LEU A 330 9.86 3.92 -23.09
C LEU A 330 9.50 2.93 -24.21
N LYS A 331 10.07 1.72 -24.16
CA LYS A 331 9.79 0.63 -25.10
C LYS A 331 8.31 0.22 -25.14
N GLY A 332 7.60 0.36 -24.01
CA GLY A 332 6.19 0.00 -23.88
C GLY A 332 5.21 1.06 -24.36
N TYR A 333 5.68 2.18 -24.92
CA TYR A 333 4.85 3.25 -25.45
C TYR A 333 4.95 3.31 -26.98
N ASP A 334 3.80 3.25 -27.64
CA ASP A 334 3.72 3.34 -29.09
C ASP A 334 3.90 4.79 -29.55
N GLY A 335 4.81 4.99 -30.52
CA GLY A 335 5.12 6.32 -31.06
C GLY A 335 6.03 7.16 -30.17
N GLU A 336 6.32 8.37 -30.61
CA GLU A 336 7.09 9.36 -29.85
C GLU A 336 6.14 10.31 -29.12
N SER A 337 6.57 10.82 -27.97
CA SER A 337 5.85 11.84 -27.21
C SER A 337 6.87 12.80 -26.62
N SER A 338 6.49 14.06 -26.49
CA SER A 338 7.33 15.11 -25.93
C SER A 338 6.69 15.80 -24.72
N GLY A 339 5.50 15.35 -24.32
CA GLY A 339 4.72 15.89 -23.21
C GLY A 339 5.00 15.18 -21.88
N LYS A 340 4.71 15.88 -20.77
CA LYS A 340 4.75 15.34 -19.40
C LYS A 340 3.53 14.47 -19.16
N ASN A 341 3.70 13.16 -19.25
CA ASN A 341 2.55 12.26 -19.25
C ASN A 341 2.77 10.95 -18.50
N HIS A 342 3.94 10.71 -17.91
CA HIS A 342 4.14 9.49 -17.13
C HIS A 342 5.12 9.64 -15.96
N TRP A 343 4.82 8.97 -14.85
CA TRP A 343 5.72 8.80 -13.70
C TRP A 343 6.40 7.44 -13.76
N ILE A 344 7.69 7.42 -13.41
CA ILE A 344 8.49 6.21 -13.27
C ILE A 344 9.29 6.26 -11.97
N VAL A 345 9.70 5.11 -11.44
CA VAL A 345 10.64 5.01 -10.32
C VAL A 345 11.93 4.37 -10.80
N TRP A 346 13.08 4.96 -10.50
CA TRP A 346 14.37 4.43 -10.94
C TRP A 346 14.79 3.24 -10.06
N GLU A 347 15.38 2.22 -10.70
CA GLU A 347 15.95 1.03 -10.04
C GLU A 347 17.43 0.84 -10.36
N GLY A 348 18.05 1.91 -10.85
CA GLY A 348 19.47 2.02 -11.10
C GLY A 348 19.81 3.39 -11.66
N ALA A 349 21.10 3.73 -11.63
CA ALA A 349 21.59 4.91 -12.34
C ALA A 349 21.52 4.73 -13.86
N VAL A 350 21.51 5.86 -14.58
CA VAL A 350 21.69 5.87 -16.03
C VAL A 350 23.09 5.35 -16.36
N LYS A 351 23.16 4.43 -17.33
CA LYS A 351 24.41 3.82 -17.78
C LYS A 351 24.55 3.91 -19.29
N ASN A 352 25.78 4.01 -19.77
CA ASN A 352 26.07 3.90 -21.19
C ASN A 352 26.00 2.44 -21.67
N SER A 353 26.23 2.22 -22.96
CA SER A 353 26.20 0.89 -23.57
C SER A 353 27.28 -0.08 -23.06
N GLN A 354 28.33 0.43 -22.42
CA GLN A 354 29.39 -0.36 -21.80
C GLN A 354 29.10 -0.69 -20.33
N GLY A 355 27.98 -0.18 -19.78
CA GLY A 355 27.58 -0.39 -18.39
C GLY A 355 28.20 0.61 -17.41
N GLU A 356 28.89 1.63 -17.91
CA GLU A 356 29.53 2.68 -17.11
C GLU A 356 28.51 3.76 -16.72
N TYR A 357 28.72 4.37 -15.55
CA TYR A 357 27.86 5.46 -15.07
C TYR A 357 28.08 6.74 -15.88
N ILE A 358 26.98 7.45 -16.13
CA ILE A 358 27.03 8.78 -16.75
C ILE A 358 27.62 9.79 -15.78
N THR A 359 28.47 10.68 -16.29
CA THR A 359 29.09 11.80 -15.56
C THR A 359 28.82 13.11 -16.30
N ASN A 360 29.18 14.25 -15.71
CA ASN A 360 29.06 15.55 -16.37
C ASN A 360 29.97 15.73 -17.60
N ASN A 361 30.94 14.83 -17.80
CA ASN A 361 31.85 14.84 -18.97
C ASN A 361 31.44 13.81 -20.03
N SER A 362 30.33 13.10 -19.82
CA SER A 362 29.84 12.08 -20.73
C SER A 362 29.39 12.67 -22.07
N ASP A 363 29.71 12.00 -23.17
CA ASP A 363 29.23 12.38 -24.50
C ASP A 363 27.70 12.27 -24.58
N LEU A 364 27.05 13.37 -24.95
CA LEU A 364 25.59 13.47 -25.10
C LEU A 364 25.06 12.59 -26.24
N SER A 365 25.90 12.27 -27.22
CA SER A 365 25.52 11.43 -28.36
C SER A 365 25.49 9.93 -28.02
N GLN A 366 26.15 9.53 -26.93
CA GLN A 366 26.32 8.12 -26.61
C GLN A 366 24.98 7.46 -26.25
N PRO A 367 24.74 6.20 -26.65
CA PRO A 367 23.53 5.50 -26.26
C PRO A 367 23.56 5.10 -24.79
N VAL A 368 22.42 5.29 -24.12
CA VAL A 368 22.25 5.01 -22.69
C VAL A 368 21.02 4.16 -22.41
N ASN A 369 20.97 3.62 -21.19
CA ASN A 369 19.83 2.88 -20.70
C ASN A 369 19.61 3.17 -19.21
N LEU A 370 18.39 2.93 -18.74
CA LEU A 370 17.96 3.11 -17.36
C LEU A 370 17.08 1.94 -16.96
N LYS A 371 17.49 1.24 -15.88
CA LYS A 371 16.63 0.25 -15.23
C LYS A 371 15.62 1.01 -14.37
N LEU A 372 14.34 0.79 -14.63
CA LEU A 372 13.25 1.53 -14.00
C LEU A 372 12.00 0.66 -13.82
N PHE A 373 11.19 1.05 -12.84
CA PHE A 373 9.82 0.59 -12.66
C PHE A 373 8.86 1.44 -13.50
N SER A 374 8.06 0.75 -14.32
CA SER A 374 6.93 1.31 -15.06
C SER A 374 6.01 0.18 -15.55
N TRP A 375 4.70 0.40 -15.56
CA TRP A 375 3.69 -0.56 -16.05
C TRP A 375 3.83 -1.99 -15.52
N GLY A 376 4.14 -2.14 -14.23
CA GLY A 376 4.28 -3.44 -13.59
C GLY A 376 5.57 -4.19 -13.90
N LYS A 377 6.56 -3.53 -14.53
CA LYS A 377 7.86 -4.12 -14.88
C LYS A 377 9.02 -3.34 -14.29
N VAL A 378 10.08 -4.06 -13.91
CA VAL A 378 11.36 -3.51 -13.44
C VAL A 378 12.46 -4.03 -14.35
N GLU A 379 12.80 -3.24 -15.37
CA GLU A 379 13.77 -3.64 -16.39
C GLU A 379 14.38 -2.42 -17.08
N PRO A 380 15.40 -2.59 -17.95
CA PRO A 380 15.89 -1.51 -18.78
C PRO A 380 14.88 -1.16 -19.90
N GLN A 381 14.13 -0.08 -19.70
CA GLN A 381 12.95 0.25 -20.51
C GLN A 381 13.14 1.38 -21.54
N ILE A 382 14.30 2.05 -21.60
CA ILE A 382 14.54 3.09 -22.62
C ILE A 382 14.57 2.44 -24.01
N LYS A 383 13.91 3.06 -25.00
CA LYS A 383 13.97 2.61 -26.40
C LYS A 383 15.41 2.38 -26.88
N ASN A 384 15.58 1.40 -27.76
CA ASN A 384 16.90 0.96 -28.19
C ASN A 384 17.71 2.09 -28.85
N LYS A 385 19.00 2.16 -28.52
CA LYS A 385 19.99 3.10 -29.11
C LYS A 385 19.65 4.59 -28.95
N LYS A 386 18.82 4.96 -27.97
CA LYS A 386 18.56 6.37 -27.66
C LYS A 386 19.76 7.00 -26.94
N SER A 387 20.12 8.20 -27.36
CA SER A 387 21.26 8.94 -26.82
C SER A 387 20.97 9.51 -25.44
N LEU A 388 22.04 9.89 -24.74
CA LEU A 388 21.94 10.63 -23.48
C LEU A 388 21.17 11.95 -23.65
N ASP A 389 21.40 12.68 -24.76
CA ASP A 389 20.64 13.89 -25.11
C ASP A 389 19.14 13.61 -25.30
N TYR A 390 18.80 12.48 -25.91
CA TYR A 390 17.40 12.07 -26.04
C TYR A 390 16.77 11.88 -24.66
N VAL A 391 17.47 11.22 -23.74
CA VAL A 391 16.96 10.99 -22.37
C VAL A 391 16.80 12.30 -21.60
N THR A 392 17.78 13.21 -21.61
CA THR A 392 17.64 14.53 -20.98
C THR A 392 16.44 15.28 -21.52
N ASN A 393 16.15 15.14 -22.82
CA ASN A 393 15.00 15.79 -23.45
C ASN A 393 13.63 15.17 -23.13
N HIS A 394 13.59 14.00 -22.47
CA HIS A 394 12.35 13.31 -22.11
C HIS A 394 12.12 13.21 -20.59
N VAL A 395 13.04 13.71 -19.76
CA VAL A 395 12.89 13.76 -18.30
C VAL A 395 12.64 15.21 -17.86
N PHE A 396 11.68 15.43 -16.98
CA PHE A 396 11.21 16.76 -16.53
C PHE A 396 11.46 17.00 -15.04
N GLY A 397 12.48 16.34 -14.50
CA GLY A 397 12.83 16.36 -13.09
C GLY A 397 12.28 15.17 -12.31
N GLY A 398 12.71 15.08 -11.06
CA GLY A 398 12.29 14.03 -10.13
C GLY A 398 12.11 14.53 -8.71
N LEU A 399 11.34 13.74 -7.97
CA LEU A 399 11.22 13.79 -6.53
C LEU A 399 12.10 12.68 -5.97
N VAL A 400 12.85 13.01 -4.92
CA VAL A 400 13.76 12.06 -4.28
C VAL A 400 13.43 11.98 -2.80
N PHE A 401 13.29 10.74 -2.34
CA PHE A 401 12.95 10.42 -0.96
C PHE A 401 13.96 9.46 -0.36
N LYS A 402 14.23 9.60 0.94
CA LYS A 402 14.87 8.52 1.70
C LYS A 402 13.96 7.28 1.67
N PRO A 403 14.52 6.06 1.66
CA PRO A 403 13.73 4.85 1.84
C PRO A 403 12.85 4.95 3.08
N LEU A 404 11.63 4.42 3.00
CA LEU A 404 10.76 4.38 4.16
C LEU A 404 11.39 3.48 5.24
N LYS A 405 11.48 4.01 6.46
CA LYS A 405 12.03 3.27 7.61
C LYS A 405 11.07 2.21 8.09
#